data_AF-A0A2G2IYU2-F1
#
_entry.id   AF-A0A2G2IYU2-F1
#
_cell.length_a   1.000
_cell.length_b   1.000
_cell.length_c   1.000
_cell.angle_alpha   90.00
_cell.angle_beta   90.00
_cell.angle_gamma   90.00
#
_symmetry.space_group_name_H-M   'P 1'
#
loop_
_entity.id
_entity.type
_entity.pdbx_description
1 polymer ?
#
loop_
_entity_poly.entity_id
_entity_poly.type
_entity_poly.pdbx_seq_one_letter_code
_entity_poly.pdbx_strand_id
1 'polypeptide(L)'
;MVISALPDLLAFQRQVRLTGDLKAQLARASHEAVTGRYDDITAAVNGAVGETLLLQKALDDIDQDTRINALSSARLSLISTSVHSVRDAVDGLAAQGLVALTTGDSFSLDTVAVQAEANLRSAMAVLNTSHGNRRLFAGDATDKLPLATTDILLADLGAILTGSPTPAAVAIALDTYFNDPAGGFATNIYQGGSADAAPAYLADGSRIQFGVRADNQAIRDTLRGLSIMALAGQSGHSITSSSFKDIFKQGTNLVETGNNALIKLEASIGVFQGLVEDSTARQSEERLTINIALNSMIERDQYDAAAELKRLETQVESSYLITARLASLHLSNFLR
;
A
#
# COMPACT_ATOMS: atom_id res chain seq x y z
N MET A 1 64.37 41.61 34.14
CA MET A 1 62.99 42.00 34.49
C MET A 1 62.07 41.36 33.45
N VAL A 2 61.71 40.10 33.64
CA VAL A 2 60.87 39.32 32.71
C VAL A 2 59.49 39.28 33.34
N ILE A 3 58.58 40.10 32.83
CA ILE A 3 57.24 40.30 33.40
C ILE A 3 56.32 39.16 32.94
N SER A 4 55.65 38.59 33.93
CA SER A 4 54.74 37.46 33.96
C SER A 4 53.39 37.71 33.25
N ALA A 5 53.36 37.79 31.92
CA ALA A 5 52.11 37.94 31.15
C ALA A 5 51.43 36.59 30.75
N LEU A 6 52.16 35.48 30.84
CA LEU A 6 51.67 34.13 30.48
C LEU A 6 50.64 33.50 31.44
N PRO A 7 50.67 33.71 32.77
CA PRO A 7 49.69 33.12 33.68
C PRO A 7 48.27 33.66 33.47
N ASP A 8 48.15 34.93 33.07
CA ASP A 8 46.89 35.66 32.98
C ASP A 8 46.07 35.27 31.73
N LEU A 9 46.76 35.04 30.59
CA LEU A 9 46.13 34.51 29.38
C LEU A 9 45.62 33.06 29.57
N LEU A 10 46.35 32.22 30.30
CA LEU A 10 45.94 30.85 30.60
C LEU A 10 44.79 30.80 31.63
N ALA A 11 44.71 31.78 32.54
CA ALA A 11 43.60 31.94 33.46
C ALA A 11 42.35 32.43 32.71
N PHE A 12 42.48 33.44 31.85
CA PHE A 12 41.41 33.96 31.02
C PHE A 12 40.86 32.91 30.05
N GLN A 13 41.72 32.18 29.34
CA GLN A 13 41.29 31.08 28.46
C GLN A 13 40.58 29.96 29.21
N ARG A 14 40.96 29.65 30.46
CA ARG A 14 40.23 28.70 31.30
C ARG A 14 38.86 29.24 31.70
N GLN A 15 38.77 30.52 32.06
CA GLN A 15 37.53 31.15 32.45
C GLN A 15 36.53 31.27 31.29
N VAL A 16 37.01 31.56 30.07
CA VAL A 16 36.20 31.53 28.85
C VAL A 16 35.67 30.12 28.57
N ARG A 17 36.50 29.08 28.72
CA ARG A 17 36.06 27.68 28.57
C ARG A 17 35.02 27.29 29.61
N LEU A 18 35.27 27.58 30.89
CA LEU A 18 34.33 27.30 31.98
C LEU A 18 32.99 28.00 31.78
N THR A 19 33.00 29.24 31.29
CA THR A 19 31.76 29.98 30.99
C THR A 19 31.03 29.39 29.79
N GLY A 20 31.77 28.91 28.78
CA GLY A 20 31.20 28.16 27.66
C GLY A 20 30.55 26.85 28.12
N ASP A 21 31.23 26.08 28.97
CA ASP A 21 30.73 24.82 29.52
C ASP A 21 29.48 25.02 30.38
N LEU A 22 29.46 26.04 31.24
CA LEU A 22 28.28 26.39 32.05
C LEU A 22 27.08 26.80 31.18
N LYS A 23 27.32 27.55 30.09
CA LYS A 23 26.26 27.88 29.12
C LYS A 23 25.72 26.64 28.42
N ALA A 24 26.60 25.72 28.02
CA ALA A 24 26.20 24.46 27.40
C ALA A 24 25.40 23.59 28.37
N GLN A 25 25.80 23.51 29.64
CA GLN A 25 25.02 22.82 30.69
C GLN A 25 23.67 23.49 30.94
N LEU A 26 23.62 24.82 30.96
CA LEU A 26 22.38 25.59 31.15
C LEU A 26 21.40 25.38 29.99
N ALA A 27 21.89 25.39 28.75
CA ALA A 27 21.07 25.09 27.57
C ALA A 27 20.49 23.67 27.62
N ARG A 28 21.29 22.68 28.03
CA ARG A 28 20.83 21.30 28.25
C ARG A 28 19.77 21.23 29.33
N ALA A 29 20.06 21.69 30.54
CA ALA A 29 19.09 21.68 31.65
C ALA A 29 17.78 22.42 31.28
N SER A 30 17.86 23.48 30.47
CA SER A 30 16.68 24.17 29.94
C SER A 30 15.89 23.30 28.97
N HIS A 31 16.56 22.58 28.08
CA HIS A 31 15.90 21.66 27.16
C HIS A 31 15.24 20.52 27.91
N GLU A 32 15.95 19.92 28.88
CA GLU A 32 15.46 18.78 29.66
C GLU A 32 14.32 19.16 30.61
N ALA A 33 14.34 20.38 31.18
CA ALA A 33 13.24 20.88 32.01
C ALA A 33 11.95 21.14 31.20
N VAL A 34 12.07 21.48 29.92
CA VAL A 34 10.91 21.71 29.04
C VAL A 34 10.39 20.41 28.44
N THR A 35 11.30 19.50 28.06
CA THR A 35 10.96 18.24 27.38
C THR A 35 10.66 17.08 28.33
N GLY A 36 11.10 17.15 29.60
CA GLY A 36 11.00 16.04 30.55
C GLY A 36 11.85 14.83 30.17
N ARG A 37 12.87 15.01 29.33
CA ARG A 37 13.76 13.94 28.87
C ARG A 37 15.20 14.41 28.99
N TYR A 38 16.12 13.48 29.25
CA TYR A 38 17.54 13.77 29.18
C TYR A 38 17.97 14.08 27.74
N ASP A 39 18.75 15.14 27.54
CA ASP A 39 19.27 15.58 26.24
C ASP A 39 20.43 14.68 25.80
N ASP A 40 21.23 14.23 26.77
CA ASP A 40 22.25 13.20 26.56
C ASP A 40 21.73 11.83 27.01
N ILE A 41 21.13 11.12 26.06
CA ILE A 41 20.65 9.75 26.25
C ILE A 41 21.79 8.87 26.78
N THR A 42 23.03 9.04 26.32
CA THR A 42 24.14 8.18 26.75
C THR A 42 24.57 8.41 28.19
N ALA A 43 24.47 9.65 28.69
CA ALA A 43 24.65 9.98 30.09
C ALA A 43 23.47 9.51 30.95
N ALA A 44 22.24 9.56 30.41
CA ALA A 44 21.03 9.14 31.11
C ALA A 44 20.99 7.64 31.42
N VAL A 45 21.41 6.79 30.46
CA VAL A 45 21.36 5.32 30.65
C VAL A 45 22.54 4.74 31.46
N ASN A 46 23.41 5.56 32.06
CA ASN A 46 24.57 5.10 32.84
C ASN A 46 25.42 4.01 32.15
N GLY A 47 25.55 4.08 30.82
CA GLY A 47 26.29 3.09 30.02
C GLY A 47 25.44 1.99 29.35
N ALA A 48 24.14 1.90 29.60
CA ALA A 48 23.21 0.98 28.91
C ALA A 48 22.75 1.50 27.53
N VAL A 49 23.64 2.18 26.81
CA VAL A 49 23.38 2.77 25.48
C VAL A 49 22.91 1.71 24.47
N GLY A 50 23.38 0.47 24.62
CA GLY A 50 22.99 -0.65 23.76
C GLY A 50 21.50 -0.96 23.79
N GLU A 51 20.87 -0.94 24.96
CA GLU A 51 19.44 -1.25 25.10
C GLU A 51 18.57 -0.15 24.47
N THR A 52 18.92 1.12 24.71
CA THR A 52 18.23 2.25 24.09
C THR A 52 18.34 2.25 22.56
N LEU A 53 19.52 1.92 22.03
CA LEU A 53 19.72 1.78 20.58
C LEU A 53 18.93 0.61 19.98
N LEU A 54 18.77 -0.50 20.72
CA LEU A 54 17.93 -1.62 20.30
C LEU A 54 16.45 -1.23 20.24
N LEU A 55 15.96 -0.49 21.24
CA LEU A 55 14.58 0.04 21.23
C LEU A 55 14.35 1.03 20.09
N GLN A 56 15.31 1.93 19.84
CA GLN A 56 15.23 2.86 18.70
C GLN A 56 15.22 2.11 17.37
N LYS A 57 16.08 1.09 17.21
CA LYS A 57 16.08 0.23 16.03
C LYS A 57 14.74 -0.49 15.86
N ALA A 58 14.15 -0.99 16.94
CA ALA A 58 12.85 -1.65 16.88
C ALA A 58 11.73 -0.68 16.43
N LEU A 59 11.78 0.60 16.86
CA LEU A 59 10.87 1.62 16.35
C LEU A 59 11.09 1.90 14.85
N ASP A 60 12.34 1.98 14.41
CA ASP A 60 12.66 2.20 12.99
C ASP A 60 12.20 1.01 12.12
N ASP A 61 12.37 -0.22 12.62
CA ASP A 61 11.89 -1.44 11.95
C ASP A 61 10.35 -1.44 11.86
N ILE A 62 9.63 -1.06 12.94
CA ILE A 62 8.16 -0.88 12.91
C ILE A 62 7.74 0.22 11.92
N ASP A 63 8.47 1.32 11.85
CA ASP A 63 8.17 2.41 10.91
C ASP A 63 8.40 2.00 9.45
N GLN A 64 9.32 1.07 9.19
CA GLN A 64 9.47 0.46 7.88
C GLN A 64 8.30 -0.49 7.58
N ASP A 65 7.92 -1.36 8.52
CA ASP A 65 6.88 -2.35 8.30
C ASP A 65 5.49 -1.71 8.14
N THR A 66 5.19 -0.66 8.89
CA THR A 66 3.95 0.12 8.72
C THR A 66 3.83 0.73 7.32
N ARG A 67 4.95 1.17 6.72
CA ARG A 67 4.96 1.64 5.32
C ARG A 67 4.70 0.52 4.33
N ILE A 68 5.26 -0.67 4.57
CA ILE A 68 5.01 -1.87 3.75
C ILE A 68 3.53 -2.28 3.85
N ASN A 69 2.97 -2.26 5.06
CA ASN A 69 1.55 -2.54 5.30
C ASN A 69 0.66 -1.53 4.58
N ALA A 70 0.96 -0.24 4.67
CA ALA A 70 0.20 0.81 3.98
C ALA A 70 0.20 0.62 2.45
N LEU A 71 1.36 0.30 1.86
CA LEU A 71 1.46 0.02 0.42
C LEU A 71 0.69 -1.24 0.03
N SER A 72 0.79 -2.29 0.83
CA SER A 72 0.11 -3.56 0.61
C SER A 72 -1.41 -3.40 0.70
N SER A 73 -1.90 -2.69 1.72
CA SER A 73 -3.31 -2.35 1.91
C SER A 73 -3.86 -1.53 0.74
N ALA A 74 -3.15 -0.48 0.32
CA ALA A 74 -3.56 0.32 -0.83
C ALA A 74 -3.67 -0.53 -2.11
N ARG A 75 -2.69 -1.41 -2.35
CA ARG A 75 -2.71 -2.31 -3.51
C ARG A 75 -3.86 -3.31 -3.44
N LEU A 76 -4.08 -3.97 -2.30
CA LEU A 76 -5.19 -4.91 -2.11
C LEU A 76 -6.55 -4.22 -2.28
N SER A 77 -6.69 -3.00 -1.77
CA SER A 77 -7.91 -2.21 -1.89
C SER A 77 -8.23 -1.89 -3.35
N LEU A 78 -7.23 -1.47 -4.14
CA LEU A 78 -7.44 -1.22 -5.57
C LEU A 78 -7.80 -2.49 -6.35
N ILE A 79 -7.18 -3.62 -6.01
CA ILE A 79 -7.55 -4.91 -6.61
C ILE A 79 -9.00 -5.26 -6.24
N SER A 80 -9.37 -5.15 -4.96
CA SER A 80 -10.72 -5.40 -4.45
C SER A 80 -11.76 -4.52 -5.15
N THR A 81 -11.55 -3.20 -5.20
CA THR A 81 -12.45 -2.27 -5.89
C THR A 81 -12.58 -2.57 -7.38
N SER A 82 -11.49 -2.98 -8.03
CA SER A 82 -11.52 -3.33 -9.45
C SER A 82 -12.31 -4.61 -9.71
N VAL A 83 -12.10 -5.66 -8.89
CA VAL A 83 -12.87 -6.91 -8.96
C VAL A 83 -14.36 -6.64 -8.66
N HIS A 84 -14.63 -5.81 -7.66
CA HIS A 84 -15.99 -5.37 -7.32
C HIS A 84 -16.68 -4.65 -8.48
N SER A 85 -15.97 -3.75 -9.16
CA SER A 85 -16.52 -3.04 -10.32
C SER A 85 -16.84 -3.99 -11.48
N VAL A 86 -16.03 -5.04 -11.68
CA VAL A 86 -16.33 -6.10 -12.67
C VAL A 86 -17.55 -6.91 -12.25
N ARG A 87 -17.67 -7.24 -10.96
CA ARG A 87 -18.81 -7.96 -10.40
C ARG A 87 -20.12 -7.17 -10.53
N ASP A 88 -20.10 -5.89 -10.17
CA ASP A 88 -21.25 -4.99 -10.29
C ASP A 88 -21.67 -4.80 -11.74
N ALA A 89 -20.71 -4.78 -12.68
CA ALA A 89 -21.01 -4.73 -14.10
C ALA A 89 -21.76 -5.98 -14.61
N VAL A 90 -21.70 -7.12 -13.90
CA VAL A 90 -22.42 -8.33 -14.31
C VAL A 90 -23.58 -8.69 -13.40
N ASP A 91 -23.78 -7.94 -12.32
CA ASP A 91 -24.84 -8.19 -11.37
C ASP A 91 -26.22 -7.98 -12.00
N GLY A 92 -27.14 -8.90 -11.75
CA GLY A 92 -28.47 -8.90 -12.36
C GLY A 92 -28.54 -9.19 -13.87
N LEU A 93 -27.43 -9.13 -14.62
CA LEU A 93 -27.43 -9.33 -16.08
C LEU A 93 -27.89 -10.75 -16.48
N ALA A 94 -27.46 -11.77 -15.73
CA ALA A 94 -27.88 -13.15 -15.97
C ALA A 94 -29.41 -13.33 -15.80
N ALA A 95 -29.98 -12.71 -14.76
CA ALA A 95 -31.43 -12.74 -14.50
C ALA A 95 -32.21 -12.02 -15.61
N GLN A 96 -31.75 -10.83 -16.01
CA GLN A 96 -32.34 -10.08 -17.14
C GLN A 96 -32.29 -10.89 -18.44
N GLY A 97 -31.15 -11.53 -18.72
CA GLY A 97 -31.00 -12.41 -19.88
C GLY A 97 -31.96 -13.59 -19.87
N LEU A 98 -32.14 -14.26 -18.73
CA LEU A 98 -33.07 -15.39 -18.62
C LEU A 98 -34.54 -14.95 -18.80
N VAL A 99 -34.90 -13.77 -18.28
CA VAL A 99 -36.23 -13.17 -18.50
C VAL A 99 -36.44 -12.87 -19.98
N ALA A 100 -35.48 -12.21 -20.64
CA ALA A 100 -35.53 -11.91 -22.08
C ALA A 100 -35.66 -13.20 -22.93
N LEU A 101 -34.98 -14.27 -22.53
CA LEU A 101 -35.08 -15.57 -23.18
C LEU A 101 -36.47 -16.20 -23.03
N THR A 102 -37.09 -16.03 -21.86
CA THR A 102 -38.40 -16.58 -21.52
C THR A 102 -39.53 -15.84 -22.22
N THR A 103 -39.44 -14.51 -22.31
CA THR A 103 -40.42 -13.69 -23.05
C THR A 103 -40.30 -13.88 -24.56
N GLY A 104 -39.10 -14.23 -25.05
CA GLY A 104 -38.82 -14.43 -26.47
C GLY A 104 -38.89 -13.13 -27.28
N ASP A 105 -38.85 -11.98 -26.62
CA ASP A 105 -38.88 -10.66 -27.24
C ASP A 105 -37.49 -10.30 -27.78
N SER A 106 -37.40 -10.07 -29.09
CA SER A 106 -36.14 -9.74 -29.76
C SER A 106 -35.56 -8.41 -29.28
N PHE A 107 -36.42 -7.45 -28.92
CA PHE A 107 -35.97 -6.15 -28.41
C PHE A 107 -35.30 -6.28 -27.04
N SER A 108 -35.91 -7.07 -26.14
CA SER A 108 -35.32 -7.38 -24.83
C SER A 108 -33.98 -8.10 -24.96
N LEU A 109 -33.85 -9.06 -25.89
CA LEU A 109 -32.59 -9.79 -26.12
C LEU A 109 -31.50 -8.88 -26.70
N ASP A 110 -31.85 -7.99 -27.63
CA ASP A 110 -30.92 -6.99 -28.19
C ASP A 110 -30.44 -6.01 -27.11
N THR A 111 -31.35 -5.55 -26.25
CA THR A 111 -31.01 -4.67 -25.12
C THR A 111 -30.01 -5.33 -24.18
N VAL A 112 -30.22 -6.61 -23.84
CA VAL A 112 -29.28 -7.37 -22.99
C VAL A 112 -27.93 -7.59 -23.69
N ALA A 113 -27.91 -7.82 -25.00
CA ALA A 113 -26.67 -7.97 -25.77
C ALA A 113 -25.85 -6.66 -25.80
N VAL A 114 -26.49 -5.52 -26.05
CA VAL A 114 -25.85 -4.19 -26.01
C VAL A 114 -25.31 -3.90 -24.61
N GLN A 115 -26.08 -4.22 -23.56
CA GLN A 115 -25.63 -4.06 -22.19
C GLN A 115 -24.43 -4.97 -21.87
N ALA A 116 -24.45 -6.22 -22.33
CA ALA A 116 -23.34 -7.15 -22.14
C ALA A 116 -22.05 -6.66 -22.81
N GLU A 117 -22.14 -6.08 -24.01
CA GLU A 117 -20.98 -5.47 -24.67
C GLU A 117 -20.43 -4.27 -23.88
N ALA A 118 -21.32 -3.37 -23.43
CA ALA A 118 -20.92 -2.23 -22.61
C ALA A 118 -20.24 -2.67 -21.31
N ASN A 119 -20.79 -3.69 -20.64
CA ASN A 119 -20.24 -4.26 -19.42
C ASN A 119 -18.89 -4.96 -19.66
N LEU A 120 -18.73 -5.65 -20.79
CA LEU A 120 -17.46 -6.26 -21.21
C LEU A 120 -16.37 -5.20 -21.40
N ARG A 121 -16.69 -4.12 -22.11
CA ARG A 121 -15.75 -3.00 -22.33
C ARG A 121 -15.35 -2.36 -21.00
N SER A 122 -16.32 -2.14 -20.11
CA SER A 122 -16.07 -1.61 -18.76
C SER A 122 -15.16 -2.55 -17.94
N ALA A 123 -15.47 -3.84 -17.91
CA ALA A 123 -14.70 -4.83 -17.17
C ALA A 123 -13.23 -4.91 -17.66
N MET A 124 -13.01 -4.98 -18.98
CA MET A 124 -11.66 -4.99 -19.55
C MET A 124 -10.90 -3.69 -19.27
N ALA A 125 -11.58 -2.53 -19.29
CA ALA A 125 -10.98 -1.24 -18.95
C ALA A 125 -10.53 -1.18 -17.48
N VAL A 126 -11.38 -1.64 -16.56
CA VAL A 126 -11.06 -1.73 -15.13
C VAL A 126 -9.89 -2.69 -14.87
N LEU A 127 -9.85 -3.84 -15.55
CA LEU A 127 -8.74 -4.80 -15.44
C LEU A 127 -7.42 -4.27 -16.01
N ASN A 128 -7.47 -3.24 -16.86
CA ASN A 128 -6.29 -2.56 -17.40
C ASN A 128 -5.79 -1.39 -16.52
N THR A 129 -6.40 -1.17 -15.34
CA THR A 129 -6.00 -0.11 -14.41
C THR A 129 -4.59 -0.30 -13.83
N SER A 130 -3.97 0.82 -13.42
CA SER A 130 -2.62 0.88 -12.85
C SER A 130 -2.62 1.59 -11.50
N HIS A 131 -1.68 1.19 -10.63
CA HIS A 131 -1.31 1.95 -9.43
C HIS A 131 0.12 2.47 -9.58
N GLY A 132 0.26 3.79 -9.76
CA GLY A 132 1.52 4.39 -10.20
C GLY A 132 1.92 3.84 -11.57
N ASN A 133 3.17 3.37 -11.70
CA ASN A 133 3.69 2.79 -12.95
C ASN A 133 3.43 1.27 -13.08
N ARG A 134 2.74 0.64 -12.13
CA ARG A 134 2.58 -0.81 -12.10
C ARG A 134 1.13 -1.21 -12.35
N ARG A 135 0.93 -2.09 -13.32
CA ARG A 135 -0.38 -2.67 -13.66
C ARG A 135 -0.75 -3.73 -12.64
N LEU A 136 -1.97 -3.67 -12.13
CA LEU A 136 -2.38 -4.50 -10.99
C LEU A 136 -2.61 -5.96 -11.38
N PHE A 137 -3.12 -6.20 -12.60
CA PHE A 137 -3.56 -7.50 -13.09
C PHE A 137 -2.60 -8.16 -14.11
N ALA A 138 -1.43 -7.58 -14.34
CA ALA A 138 -0.45 -8.05 -15.33
C ALA A 138 0.51 -9.15 -14.79
N GLY A 139 0.34 -9.61 -13.54
CA GLY A 139 1.26 -10.58 -12.93
C GLY A 139 2.64 -9.98 -12.65
N ASP A 140 3.70 -10.70 -13.02
CA ASP A 140 5.10 -10.28 -12.93
C ASP A 140 5.50 -9.25 -14.00
N ALA A 141 4.78 -9.17 -15.12
CA ALA A 141 5.01 -8.18 -16.18
C ALA A 141 4.29 -6.84 -15.90
N THR A 142 4.63 -6.15 -14.80
CA THR A 142 3.90 -4.96 -14.34
C THR A 142 3.93 -3.75 -15.30
N ASP A 143 4.78 -3.78 -16.32
CA ASP A 143 5.01 -2.67 -17.25
C ASP A 143 4.14 -2.75 -18.52
N LYS A 144 3.41 -3.85 -18.71
CA LYS A 144 2.56 -4.08 -19.90
C LYS A 144 1.08 -4.02 -19.54
N LEU A 145 0.26 -3.60 -20.50
CA LEU A 145 -1.20 -3.68 -20.35
C LEU A 145 -1.59 -5.16 -20.12
N PRO A 146 -2.40 -5.48 -19.10
CA PRO A 146 -2.82 -6.86 -18.84
C PRO A 146 -3.61 -7.49 -19.98
N LEU A 147 -4.53 -6.72 -20.58
CA LEU A 147 -5.45 -7.17 -21.61
C LEU A 147 -5.35 -6.30 -22.86
N ALA A 148 -5.49 -6.94 -24.03
CA ALA A 148 -5.71 -6.29 -25.31
C ALA A 148 -7.04 -5.50 -25.33
N THR A 149 -7.33 -4.82 -26.46
CA THR A 149 -8.59 -4.10 -26.61
C THR A 149 -9.78 -5.05 -26.73
N THR A 150 -10.96 -4.61 -26.27
CA THR A 150 -12.19 -5.39 -26.37
C THR A 150 -12.55 -5.74 -27.81
N ASP A 151 -12.17 -4.89 -28.77
CA ASP A 151 -12.47 -5.13 -30.19
C ASP A 151 -11.72 -6.34 -30.75
N ILE A 152 -10.48 -6.59 -30.31
CA ILE A 152 -9.72 -7.80 -30.70
C ILE A 152 -10.43 -9.04 -30.17
N LEU A 153 -10.86 -9.01 -28.90
CA LEU A 153 -11.58 -10.12 -28.29
C LEU A 153 -12.91 -10.39 -29.00
N LEU A 154 -13.72 -9.37 -29.27
CA LEU A 154 -14.99 -9.54 -29.96
C LEU A 154 -14.80 -10.02 -31.41
N ALA A 155 -13.76 -9.57 -32.10
CA ALA A 155 -13.44 -10.03 -33.45
C ALA A 155 -13.04 -11.52 -33.49
N ASP A 156 -12.14 -11.94 -32.59
CA ASP A 156 -11.71 -13.34 -32.48
C ASP A 156 -12.89 -14.27 -32.16
N LEU A 157 -13.74 -13.86 -31.21
CA LEU A 157 -14.92 -14.62 -30.83
C LEU A 157 -16.00 -14.63 -31.91
N GLY A 158 -16.21 -13.52 -32.63
CA GLY A 158 -17.12 -13.45 -33.77
C GLY A 158 -16.72 -14.42 -34.88
N ALA A 159 -15.43 -14.58 -35.14
CA ALA A 159 -14.92 -15.58 -36.09
C ALA A 159 -15.20 -17.03 -35.63
N ILE A 160 -15.08 -17.31 -34.34
CA ILE A 160 -15.40 -18.62 -33.76
C ILE A 160 -16.90 -18.95 -33.86
N LEU A 161 -17.76 -17.96 -33.58
CA LEU A 161 -19.21 -18.12 -33.64
C LEU A 161 -19.70 -18.36 -35.07
N THR A 162 -19.14 -17.66 -36.06
CA THR A 162 -19.51 -17.82 -37.48
C THR A 162 -18.93 -19.09 -38.11
N GLY A 163 -17.78 -19.56 -37.64
CA GLY A 163 -17.13 -20.79 -38.11
C GLY A 163 -17.72 -22.09 -37.55
N SER A 164 -18.59 -22.03 -36.54
CA SER A 164 -19.11 -23.19 -35.82
C SER A 164 -20.59 -23.47 -36.14
N PRO A 165 -20.94 -24.65 -36.68
CA PRO A 165 -22.30 -24.92 -37.15
C PRO A 165 -23.29 -25.32 -36.06
N THR A 166 -22.84 -25.62 -34.84
CA THR A 166 -23.73 -26.07 -33.75
C THR A 166 -23.42 -25.37 -32.42
N PRO A 167 -24.41 -25.19 -31.53
CA PRO A 167 -24.20 -24.64 -30.19
C PRO A 167 -23.15 -25.41 -29.36
N ALA A 168 -23.08 -26.73 -29.53
CA ALA A 168 -22.09 -27.57 -28.84
C ALA A 168 -20.67 -27.32 -29.36
N ALA A 169 -20.50 -27.14 -30.68
CA ALA A 169 -19.21 -26.79 -31.27
C ALA A 169 -18.73 -25.40 -30.82
N VAL A 170 -19.65 -24.42 -30.74
CA VAL A 170 -19.35 -23.08 -30.19
C VAL A 170 -18.85 -23.19 -28.75
N ALA A 171 -19.54 -23.97 -27.90
CA ALA A 171 -19.14 -24.15 -26.51
C ALA A 171 -17.72 -24.70 -26.37
N ILE A 172 -17.37 -25.72 -27.16
CA ILE A 172 -16.04 -26.36 -27.17
C ILE A 172 -14.97 -25.41 -27.70
N ALA A 173 -15.26 -24.69 -28.79
CA ALA A 173 -14.29 -23.75 -29.38
C ALA A 173 -14.01 -22.58 -28.44
N LEU A 174 -15.03 -22.05 -27.77
CA LEU A 174 -14.88 -21.02 -26.75
C LEU A 174 -14.14 -21.54 -25.52
N ASP A 175 -14.40 -22.79 -25.11
CA ASP A 175 -13.68 -23.40 -24.00
C ASP A 175 -12.19 -23.51 -24.32
N THR A 176 -11.86 -23.98 -25.52
CA THR A 176 -10.49 -24.06 -26.04
C THR A 176 -9.85 -22.67 -26.10
N TYR A 177 -10.58 -21.65 -26.57
CA TYR A 177 -10.04 -20.29 -26.67
C TYR A 177 -9.66 -19.67 -25.31
N PHE A 178 -10.49 -19.88 -24.28
CA PHE A 178 -10.31 -19.26 -22.96
C PHE A 178 -9.48 -20.10 -21.97
N ASN A 179 -9.55 -21.44 -22.04
CA ASN A 179 -8.95 -22.33 -21.03
C ASN A 179 -7.68 -23.04 -21.50
N ASP A 180 -7.42 -23.15 -22.82
CA ASP A 180 -6.18 -23.76 -23.32
C ASP A 180 -5.00 -22.79 -23.11
N PRO A 181 -3.85 -23.25 -22.56
CA PRO A 181 -2.62 -22.46 -22.50
C PRO A 181 -2.12 -21.93 -23.86
N ALA A 182 -2.47 -22.60 -24.96
CA ALA A 182 -2.21 -22.17 -26.33
C ALA A 182 -3.45 -21.53 -27.01
N GLY A 183 -4.52 -21.32 -26.24
CA GLY A 183 -5.76 -20.69 -26.71
C GLY A 183 -5.60 -19.20 -26.98
N GLY A 184 -6.49 -18.66 -27.82
CA GLY A 184 -6.40 -17.27 -28.27
C GLY A 184 -6.50 -16.24 -27.14
N PHE A 185 -7.15 -16.56 -26.00
CA PHE A 185 -7.12 -15.68 -24.83
C PHE A 185 -5.69 -15.54 -24.28
N ALA A 186 -4.95 -16.65 -24.13
CA ALA A 186 -3.59 -16.62 -23.61
C ALA A 186 -2.58 -16.02 -24.60
N THR A 187 -2.80 -16.16 -25.91
CA THR A 187 -1.85 -15.70 -26.93
C THR A 187 -2.11 -14.27 -27.42
N ASN A 188 -3.38 -13.89 -27.59
CA ASN A 188 -3.77 -12.63 -28.25
C ASN A 188 -4.30 -11.59 -27.26
N ILE A 189 -4.98 -12.03 -26.21
CA ILE A 189 -5.69 -11.12 -25.28
C ILE A 189 -4.86 -10.82 -24.04
N TYR A 190 -4.41 -11.85 -23.32
CA TYR A 190 -3.61 -11.68 -22.12
C TYR A 190 -2.17 -11.35 -22.50
N GLN A 191 -1.72 -10.15 -22.13
CA GLN A 191 -0.38 -9.63 -22.42
C GLN A 191 0.46 -9.48 -21.13
N GLY A 192 -0.09 -9.90 -19.99
CA GLY A 192 0.62 -10.02 -18.73
C GLY A 192 1.65 -11.14 -18.74
N GLY A 193 2.36 -11.29 -17.63
CA GLY A 193 3.38 -12.32 -17.48
C GLY A 193 2.81 -13.61 -16.87
N SER A 194 3.58 -14.69 -16.98
CA SER A 194 3.14 -16.04 -16.61
C SER A 194 3.17 -16.31 -15.09
N ALA A 195 3.83 -15.44 -14.31
CA ALA A 195 3.95 -15.60 -12.88
C ALA A 195 3.09 -14.56 -12.14
N ASP A 196 2.78 -14.87 -10.88
CA ASP A 196 2.14 -13.89 -10.01
C ASP A 196 3.05 -12.69 -9.74
N ALA A 197 2.42 -11.57 -9.38
CA ALA A 197 3.18 -10.43 -8.91
C ALA A 197 3.97 -10.79 -7.64
N ALA A 198 5.11 -10.14 -7.48
CA ALA A 198 6.00 -10.33 -6.33
C ALA A 198 5.20 -10.19 -5.01
N PRO A 199 5.33 -11.15 -4.08
CA PRO A 199 4.61 -11.10 -2.81
C PRO A 199 5.15 -9.98 -1.92
N ALA A 200 4.31 -9.52 -0.99
CA ALA A 200 4.75 -8.72 0.15
C ALA A 200 4.90 -9.61 1.38
N TYR A 201 5.80 -9.23 2.28
CA TYR A 201 5.99 -9.90 3.56
C TYR A 201 5.62 -8.93 4.68
N LEU A 202 4.82 -9.42 5.61
CA LEU A 202 4.49 -8.74 6.85
C LEU A 202 5.63 -8.94 7.87
N ALA A 203 5.63 -8.12 8.92
CA ALA A 203 6.65 -8.16 9.98
C ALA A 203 6.78 -9.54 10.66
N ASP A 204 5.69 -10.27 10.78
CA ASP A 204 5.63 -11.61 11.37
C ASP A 204 6.08 -12.73 10.41
N GLY A 205 6.51 -12.37 9.20
CA GLY A 205 6.88 -13.31 8.13
C GLY A 205 5.69 -13.80 7.30
N SER A 206 4.47 -13.37 7.60
CA SER A 206 3.28 -13.72 6.82
C SER A 206 3.40 -13.20 5.38
N ARG A 207 3.09 -14.07 4.42
CA ARG A 207 3.21 -13.77 2.99
C ARG A 207 1.87 -13.31 2.42
N ILE A 208 1.86 -12.13 1.83
CA ILE A 208 0.74 -11.59 1.06
C ILE A 208 1.01 -11.86 -0.42
N GLN A 209 0.21 -12.74 -1.02
CA GLN A 209 0.31 -13.05 -2.44
C GLN A 209 -0.66 -12.18 -3.24
N PHE A 210 -0.14 -11.35 -4.14
CA PHE A 210 -0.94 -10.62 -5.13
C PHE A 210 -1.18 -11.52 -6.35
N GLY A 211 -2.01 -12.56 -6.18
CA GLY A 211 -2.27 -13.59 -7.20
C GLY A 211 -3.41 -13.29 -8.16
N VAL A 212 -4.02 -12.10 -8.09
CA VAL A 212 -5.16 -11.74 -8.93
C VAL A 212 -4.65 -11.18 -10.25
N ARG A 213 -4.59 -12.05 -11.27
CA ARG A 213 -4.22 -11.69 -12.63
C ARG A 213 -5.45 -11.65 -13.55
N ALA A 214 -5.34 -10.95 -14.68
CA ALA A 214 -6.44 -10.85 -15.64
C ALA A 214 -6.76 -12.19 -16.33
N ASP A 215 -5.86 -13.18 -16.25
CA ASP A 215 -6.10 -14.57 -16.67
C ASP A 215 -6.69 -15.43 -15.54
N ASN A 216 -7.10 -14.90 -14.40
CA ASN A 216 -7.77 -15.72 -13.38
C ASN A 216 -9.06 -16.34 -13.95
N GLN A 217 -9.33 -17.62 -13.63
CA GLN A 217 -10.51 -18.35 -14.12
C GLN A 217 -11.83 -17.58 -13.90
N ALA A 218 -11.99 -16.96 -12.72
CA ALA A 218 -13.19 -16.18 -12.40
C ALA A 218 -13.42 -15.02 -13.38
N ILE A 219 -12.33 -14.32 -13.73
CA ILE A 219 -12.36 -13.20 -14.68
C ILE A 219 -12.59 -13.73 -16.10
N ARG A 220 -11.89 -14.80 -16.52
CA ARG A 220 -12.07 -15.40 -17.83
C ARG A 220 -13.50 -15.88 -18.08
N ASP A 221 -14.11 -16.58 -17.11
CA ASP A 221 -15.48 -17.08 -17.24
C ASP A 221 -16.50 -15.92 -17.35
N THR A 222 -16.26 -14.84 -16.61
CA THR A 222 -17.08 -13.61 -16.67
C THR A 222 -16.97 -12.94 -18.04
N LEU A 223 -15.74 -12.73 -18.53
CA LEU A 223 -15.49 -12.15 -19.86
C LEU A 223 -16.07 -13.03 -20.98
N ARG A 224 -15.92 -14.35 -20.86
CA ARG A 224 -16.50 -15.33 -21.79
C ARG A 224 -18.03 -15.23 -21.83
N GLY A 225 -18.68 -15.23 -20.67
CA GLY A 225 -20.13 -15.11 -20.58
C GLY A 225 -20.66 -13.81 -21.21
N LEU A 226 -20.05 -12.68 -20.85
CA LEU A 226 -20.39 -11.37 -21.42
C LEU A 226 -20.22 -11.33 -22.94
N SER A 227 -19.14 -11.93 -23.44
CA SER A 227 -18.85 -11.94 -24.88
C SER A 227 -19.84 -12.80 -25.67
N ILE A 228 -20.24 -13.95 -25.11
CA ILE A 228 -21.28 -14.79 -25.72
C ILE A 228 -22.61 -14.03 -25.79
N MET A 229 -22.99 -13.35 -24.71
CA MET A 229 -24.22 -12.58 -24.66
C MET A 229 -24.20 -11.39 -25.64
N ALA A 230 -23.07 -10.70 -25.76
CA ALA A 230 -22.88 -9.61 -26.71
C ALA A 230 -22.93 -10.08 -28.18
N LEU A 231 -22.32 -11.23 -28.49
CA LEU A 231 -22.21 -11.74 -29.85
C LEU A 231 -23.34 -12.69 -30.27
N ALA A 232 -24.28 -13.02 -29.39
CA ALA A 232 -25.36 -13.95 -29.68
C ALA A 232 -26.16 -13.53 -30.92
N GLY A 233 -26.41 -12.23 -31.10
CA GLY A 233 -27.09 -11.68 -32.29
C GLY A 233 -26.32 -11.85 -33.60
N GLN A 234 -24.99 -11.98 -33.53
CA GLN A 234 -24.10 -12.17 -34.68
C GLN A 234 -23.85 -13.65 -35.00
N SER A 235 -24.45 -14.58 -34.24
CA SER A 235 -24.30 -16.03 -34.44
C SER A 235 -24.88 -16.56 -35.76
N GLY A 236 -25.56 -15.73 -36.55
CA GLY A 236 -26.22 -16.13 -37.78
C GLY A 236 -27.48 -16.98 -37.58
N HIS A 237 -27.83 -17.30 -36.33
CA HIS A 237 -29.03 -18.05 -35.98
C HIS A 237 -30.20 -17.08 -35.75
N SER A 238 -31.40 -17.47 -36.22
CA SER A 238 -32.61 -16.71 -35.89
C SER A 238 -32.82 -16.68 -34.37
N ILE A 239 -33.21 -15.53 -33.83
CA ILE A 239 -33.52 -15.32 -32.40
C ILE A 239 -34.57 -16.32 -31.89
N THR A 240 -35.47 -16.77 -32.77
CA THR A 240 -36.51 -17.77 -32.43
C THR A 240 -36.02 -19.21 -32.43
N SER A 241 -34.82 -19.48 -32.95
CA SER A 241 -34.26 -20.84 -33.04
C SER A 241 -33.84 -21.39 -31.67
N SER A 242 -33.95 -22.70 -31.48
CA SER A 242 -33.45 -23.37 -30.26
C SER A 242 -31.95 -23.17 -30.10
N SER A 243 -31.19 -23.20 -31.20
CA SER A 243 -29.74 -23.00 -31.19
C SER A 243 -29.33 -21.63 -30.64
N PHE A 244 -30.01 -20.55 -31.04
CA PHE A 244 -29.77 -19.22 -30.47
C PHE A 244 -30.03 -19.21 -28.97
N LYS A 245 -31.17 -19.78 -28.55
CA LYS A 245 -31.56 -19.83 -27.14
C LYS A 245 -30.56 -20.60 -26.29
N ASP A 246 -30.02 -21.70 -26.81
CA ASP A 246 -29.02 -22.51 -26.14
C ASP A 246 -27.69 -21.76 -25.98
N ILE A 247 -27.23 -21.06 -27.02
CA ILE A 247 -26.00 -20.24 -26.96
C ILE A 247 -26.17 -19.10 -25.96
N PHE A 248 -27.28 -18.37 -26.02
CA PHE A 248 -27.55 -17.26 -25.10
C PHE A 248 -27.64 -17.73 -23.65
N LYS A 249 -28.31 -18.87 -23.41
CA LYS A 249 -28.40 -19.50 -22.09
C LYS A 249 -27.03 -19.95 -21.55
N GLN A 250 -26.13 -20.41 -22.41
CA GLN A 250 -24.75 -20.71 -22.00
C GLN A 250 -24.03 -19.44 -21.54
N GLY A 251 -24.18 -18.34 -22.27
CA GLY A 251 -23.65 -17.03 -21.87
C GLY A 251 -24.15 -16.59 -20.50
N THR A 252 -25.47 -16.65 -20.26
CA THR A 252 -26.06 -16.28 -18.96
C THR A 252 -25.55 -17.16 -17.81
N ASN A 253 -25.42 -18.47 -18.04
CA ASN A 253 -24.90 -19.40 -17.02
C ASN A 253 -23.43 -19.13 -16.68
N LEU A 254 -22.63 -18.76 -17.68
CA LEU A 254 -21.22 -18.39 -17.48
C LEU A 254 -21.07 -17.08 -16.72
N VAL A 255 -21.94 -16.09 -17.00
CA VAL A 255 -21.98 -14.84 -16.23
C VAL A 255 -22.33 -15.12 -14.76
N GLU A 256 -23.33 -15.97 -14.50
CA GLU A 256 -23.69 -16.35 -13.13
C GLU A 256 -22.57 -17.11 -12.41
N THR A 257 -21.93 -18.05 -13.10
CA THR A 257 -20.78 -18.81 -12.57
C THR A 257 -19.61 -17.88 -12.28
N GLY A 258 -19.31 -16.97 -13.21
CA GLY A 258 -18.28 -15.94 -13.08
C GLY A 258 -18.55 -15.01 -11.89
N ASN A 259 -19.78 -14.52 -11.74
CA ASN A 259 -20.20 -13.69 -10.60
C ASN A 259 -19.94 -14.39 -9.26
N ASN A 260 -20.36 -15.65 -9.13
CA ASN A 260 -20.11 -16.46 -7.94
C ASN A 260 -18.61 -16.70 -7.68
N ALA A 261 -17.80 -16.85 -8.74
CA ALA A 261 -16.36 -17.00 -8.64
C ALA A 261 -15.67 -15.68 -8.26
N LEU A 262 -16.16 -14.53 -8.73
CA LEU A 262 -15.68 -13.20 -8.35
C LEU A 262 -15.96 -12.91 -6.87
N ILE A 263 -17.12 -13.31 -6.33
CA ILE A 263 -17.41 -13.20 -4.89
C ILE A 263 -16.39 -13.99 -4.06
N LYS A 264 -16.03 -15.20 -4.50
CA LYS A 264 -14.98 -16.01 -3.82
C LYS A 264 -13.61 -15.34 -3.91
N LEU A 265 -13.31 -14.71 -5.05
CA LEU A 265 -12.08 -13.96 -5.25
C LEU A 265 -12.00 -12.73 -4.34
N GLU A 266 -13.08 -11.95 -4.24
CA GLU A 266 -13.22 -10.84 -3.28
C GLU A 266 -13.03 -11.31 -1.84
N ALA A 267 -13.66 -12.43 -1.45
CA ALA A 267 -13.49 -13.02 -0.13
C ALA A 267 -12.03 -13.40 0.15
N SER A 268 -11.33 -13.99 -0.84
CA SER A 268 -9.90 -14.30 -0.71
C SER A 268 -9.04 -13.04 -0.58
N ILE A 269 -9.35 -11.96 -1.29
CA ILE A 269 -8.67 -10.67 -1.14
C ILE A 269 -8.92 -10.10 0.26
N GLY A 270 -10.16 -10.19 0.75
CA GLY A 270 -10.55 -9.74 2.09
C GLY A 270 -9.77 -10.43 3.21
N VAL A 271 -9.44 -11.72 3.06
CA VAL A 271 -8.56 -12.42 4.01
C VAL A 271 -7.18 -11.76 4.08
N PHE A 272 -6.58 -11.41 2.94
CA PHE A 272 -5.29 -10.72 2.92
C PHE A 272 -5.37 -9.29 3.46
N GLN A 273 -6.49 -8.59 3.23
CA GLN A 273 -6.72 -7.26 3.82
C GLN A 273 -6.78 -7.36 5.35
N GLY A 274 -7.51 -8.34 5.89
CA GLY A 274 -7.56 -8.61 7.34
C GLY A 274 -6.19 -8.91 7.94
N LEU A 275 -5.35 -9.70 7.26
CA LEU A 275 -3.98 -9.97 7.71
C LEU A 275 -3.12 -8.69 7.79
N VAL A 276 -3.28 -7.76 6.84
CA VAL A 276 -2.57 -6.47 6.89
C VAL A 276 -3.09 -5.59 8.02
N GLU A 277 -4.40 -5.58 8.24
CA GLU A 277 -5.04 -4.82 9.33
C GLU A 277 -4.59 -5.34 10.69
N ASP A 278 -4.61 -6.66 10.90
CA ASP A 278 -4.12 -7.31 12.13
C ASP A 278 -2.63 -7.01 12.38
N SER A 279 -1.80 -7.10 11.34
CA SER A 279 -0.38 -6.77 11.43
C SER A 279 -0.16 -5.29 11.81
N THR A 280 -0.94 -4.39 11.23
CA THR A 280 -0.87 -2.95 11.52
C THR A 280 -1.32 -2.64 12.94
N ALA A 281 -2.38 -3.28 13.43
CA ALA A 281 -2.85 -3.14 14.80
C ALA A 281 -1.77 -3.61 15.80
N ARG A 282 -1.17 -4.77 15.55
CA ARG A 282 -0.08 -5.31 16.38
C ARG A 282 1.14 -4.38 16.43
N GLN A 283 1.57 -3.86 15.29
CA GLN A 283 2.68 -2.92 15.20
C GLN A 283 2.40 -1.62 15.97
N SER A 284 1.16 -1.15 15.97
CA SER A 284 0.74 0.03 16.75
C SER A 284 0.86 -0.23 18.27
N GLU A 285 0.43 -1.39 18.74
CA GLU A 285 0.58 -1.80 20.14
C GLU A 285 2.06 -1.96 20.53
N GLU A 286 2.85 -2.62 19.70
CA GLU A 286 4.28 -2.82 19.93
C GLU A 286 5.04 -1.48 19.98
N ARG A 287 4.72 -0.57 19.06
CA ARG A 287 5.25 0.81 19.05
C ARG A 287 4.91 1.53 20.35
N LEU A 288 3.69 1.38 20.88
CA LEU A 288 3.32 1.98 22.17
C LEU A 288 4.18 1.41 23.30
N THR A 289 4.30 0.09 23.40
CA THR A 289 5.10 -0.57 24.44
C THR A 289 6.57 -0.15 24.39
N ILE A 290 7.17 -0.12 23.19
CA ILE A 290 8.56 0.31 23.02
C ILE A 290 8.72 1.80 23.38
N ASN A 291 7.79 2.66 23.01
CA ASN A 291 7.84 4.07 23.41
C ASN A 291 7.73 4.25 24.93
N ILE A 292 6.91 3.45 25.62
CA ILE A 292 6.82 3.47 27.08
C ILE A 292 8.15 3.05 27.71
N ALA A 293 8.75 1.94 27.24
CA ALA A 293 10.04 1.48 27.73
C ALA A 293 11.16 2.47 27.44
N LEU A 294 11.17 3.07 26.24
CA LEU A 294 12.13 4.10 25.87
C LEU A 294 11.98 5.33 26.76
N ASN A 295 10.76 5.80 26.99
CA ASN A 295 10.48 6.91 27.89
C ASN A 295 10.97 6.60 29.31
N SER A 296 10.70 5.43 29.87
CA SER A 296 11.16 5.12 31.23
C SER A 296 12.69 5.05 31.36
N MET A 297 13.42 4.91 30.26
CA MET A 297 14.89 4.96 30.24
C MET A 297 15.46 6.38 30.08
N ILE A 298 14.73 7.29 29.42
CA ILE A 298 15.22 8.64 29.09
C ILE A 298 14.48 9.77 29.81
N GLU A 299 13.46 9.44 30.59
CA GLU A 299 12.66 10.39 31.36
C GLU A 299 13.50 11.09 32.42
N ARG A 300 13.39 12.42 32.48
CA ARG A 300 13.99 13.26 33.49
C ARG A 300 12.88 13.99 34.25
N ASP A 301 12.95 13.96 35.58
CA ASP A 301 12.08 14.77 36.43
C ASP A 301 12.31 16.26 36.12
N GLN A 302 11.24 16.93 35.67
CA GLN A 302 11.27 18.36 35.29
C GLN A 302 11.56 19.27 36.48
N TYR A 303 11.18 18.88 37.71
CA TYR A 303 11.50 19.63 38.92
C TYR A 303 12.99 19.57 39.23
N ASP A 304 13.60 18.39 39.12
CA ASP A 304 15.05 18.24 39.30
C ASP A 304 15.82 18.99 38.20
N ALA A 305 15.33 18.94 36.95
CA ALA A 305 15.88 19.71 35.84
C ALA A 305 15.77 21.24 36.06
N ALA A 306 14.61 21.71 36.54
CA ALA A 306 14.39 23.12 36.84
C ALA A 306 15.25 23.61 38.03
N ALA A 307 15.42 22.77 39.06
CA ALA A 307 16.30 23.06 40.20
C ALA A 307 17.76 23.16 39.75
N GLU A 308 18.22 22.24 38.89
CA GLU A 308 19.56 22.31 38.31
C GLU A 308 19.74 23.53 37.39
N LEU A 309 18.77 23.83 36.53
CA LEU A 309 18.78 25.04 35.71
C LEU A 309 18.95 26.29 36.57
N LYS A 310 18.20 26.38 37.68
CA LYS A 310 18.30 27.54 38.57
C LYS A 310 19.68 27.67 39.21
N ARG A 311 20.27 26.54 39.61
CA ARG A 311 21.64 26.49 40.13
C ARG A 311 22.66 26.95 39.08
N LEU A 312 22.51 26.52 37.82
CA LEU A 312 23.39 26.89 36.72
C LEU A 312 23.26 28.37 36.34
N GLU A 313 22.05 28.94 36.36
CA GLU A 313 21.82 30.38 36.18
C GLU A 313 22.63 31.19 37.20
N THR A 314 22.51 30.85 38.49
CA THR A 314 23.24 31.54 39.56
C THR A 314 24.77 31.42 39.39
N GLN A 315 25.26 30.26 38.92
CA GLN A 315 26.69 30.06 38.65
C GLN A 315 27.18 30.90 37.46
N VAL A 316 26.39 31.01 36.40
CA VAL A 316 26.70 31.86 35.23
C VAL A 316 26.70 33.35 35.63
N GLU A 317 25.69 33.81 36.37
CA GLU A 317 25.62 35.17 36.91
C GLU A 317 26.84 35.50 37.79
N SER A 318 27.19 34.56 38.68
CA SER A 318 28.38 34.69 39.54
C SER A 318 29.67 34.75 38.72
N SER A 319 29.81 33.93 37.68
CA SER A 319 30.97 33.96 36.78
C SER A 319 31.09 35.30 36.06
N TYR A 320 29.97 35.88 35.60
CA TYR A 320 29.98 37.21 34.98
C TYR A 320 30.35 38.31 35.97
N LEU A 321 29.83 38.28 37.19
CA LEU A 321 30.22 39.23 38.25
C LEU A 321 31.71 39.15 38.56
N ILE A 322 32.27 37.94 38.67
CA ILE A 322 33.70 37.73 38.90
C ILE A 322 34.52 38.24 37.70
N THR A 323 34.08 37.93 36.47
CA THR A 323 34.73 38.39 35.24
C THR A 323 34.73 39.92 35.15
N ALA A 324 33.60 40.57 35.46
CA ALA A 324 33.48 42.02 35.49
C ALA A 324 34.39 42.65 36.57
N ARG A 325 34.48 42.02 37.76
CA ARG A 325 35.36 42.47 38.84
C ARG A 325 36.85 42.33 38.47
N LEU A 326 37.25 41.22 37.85
CA LEU A 326 38.61 41.02 37.34
C LEU A 326 38.97 42.00 36.22
N ALA A 327 38.05 42.25 35.27
CA ALA A 327 38.24 43.25 34.22
C ALA A 327 38.37 44.68 34.79
N SER A 328 37.67 44.99 35.89
CA SER A 328 37.78 46.28 36.57
C SER A 328 39.08 46.48 37.38
N LEU A 329 39.80 45.39 37.67
CA LEU A 329 41.08 45.38 38.38
C LEU A 329 42.29 45.63 37.46
N HIS A 330 42.09 45.91 36.17
CA HIS A 330 43.19 46.25 35.28
C HIS A 330 43.95 47.51 35.74
N LEU A 331 45.28 47.41 35.64
CA LEU A 331 46.33 48.33 36.09
C LEU A 331 46.08 49.83 35.79
N SER A 332 45.26 50.18 34.81
CA SER A 332 44.87 51.56 34.49
C SER A 332 44.05 52.25 35.60
N ASN A 333 43.34 51.49 36.44
CA ASN A 333 42.65 52.04 37.62
C ASN A 333 43.57 52.19 38.85
N PHE A 334 44.75 51.58 38.85
CA PHE A 334 45.74 51.68 39.95
C PHE A 334 46.83 52.73 39.66
N LEU A 335 46.88 53.27 38.43
CA LEU A 335 47.80 54.33 38.01
C LEU A 335 47.10 55.70 37.82
N ARG A 336 46.11 56.00 38.66
CA ARG A 336 45.66 57.39 38.90
C ARG A 336 46.07 57.83 40.29
#